data_AF-A0AAD0T2S7-F1
#
_entry.id   AF-A0AAD0T2S7-F1
#
_cell.length_a   1.000
_cell.length_b   1.000
_cell.length_c   1.000
_cell.angle_alpha   90.00
_cell.angle_beta   90.00
_cell.angle_gamma   90.00
#
_symmetry.space_group_name_H-M   'P 1'
#
loop_
_entity.id
_entity.type
_entity.pdbx_description
1 polymer ?
#
loop_
_entity_poly.entity_id
_entity_poly.type
_entity_poly.pdbx_seq_one_letter_code
_entity_poly.pdbx_strand_id
1 'polypeptide(L)'
;MKKLSLSILLCVSSLTFAGTGHSHGHGHSHGHSHSHKKVSISKEKSKEVGKYHMLRLISSGKIDKSWKAASYDTSVKKVFGKKTEWVVTFNNEKGVKGKKLYIFLKLTGAFVAANFTGK
;
A
#
# COMPACT_ATOMS: atom_id res chain seq x y z
N MET A 1 12.86 39.59 -18.66
CA MET A 1 12.10 38.47 -19.25
C MET A 1 13.09 37.37 -19.65
N LYS A 2 13.19 36.29 -18.87
CA LYS A 2 14.14 35.19 -19.15
C LYS A 2 13.36 34.02 -19.75
N LYS A 3 13.57 33.76 -21.03
CA LYS A 3 12.98 32.62 -21.75
C LYS A 3 13.75 31.36 -21.36
N LEU A 4 13.10 30.42 -20.68
CA LEU A 4 13.67 29.12 -20.35
C LEU A 4 13.19 28.12 -21.39
N SER A 5 14.07 27.71 -22.29
CA SER A 5 13.79 26.66 -23.28
C SER A 5 13.77 25.29 -22.59
N LEU A 6 12.67 24.56 -22.77
CA LEU A 6 12.46 23.20 -22.28
C LEU A 6 12.81 22.21 -23.39
N SER A 7 13.92 21.49 -23.25
CA SER A 7 14.29 20.38 -24.15
C SER A 7 13.83 19.06 -23.52
N ILE A 8 12.78 18.47 -24.08
CA ILE A 8 12.34 17.09 -23.78
C ILE A 8 13.17 16.13 -24.64
N LEU A 9 14.00 15.31 -24.00
CA LEU A 9 14.69 14.20 -24.65
C LEU A 9 13.91 12.91 -24.34
N LEU A 10 13.19 12.40 -25.34
CA LEU A 10 12.41 11.17 -25.26
C LEU A 10 13.28 10.00 -25.76
N CYS A 11 13.89 9.25 -24.84
CA CYS A 11 14.58 8.00 -25.18
C CYS A 11 13.62 6.81 -24.97
N VAL A 12 13.10 6.27 -26.07
CA VAL A 12 12.33 5.02 -26.09
C VAL A 12 13.29 3.89 -26.47
N SER A 13 13.66 3.03 -25.53
CA SER A 13 14.39 1.79 -25.80
C SER A 13 13.46 0.59 -25.71
N SER A 14 13.14 0.01 -26.87
CA SER A 14 12.37 -1.22 -27.01
C SER A 14 13.23 -2.41 -26.60
N LEU A 15 12.89 -3.06 -25.48
CA LEU A 15 13.45 -4.37 -25.14
C LEU A 15 12.59 -5.46 -25.80
N THR A 16 13.01 -5.95 -26.96
CA THR A 16 12.44 -7.16 -27.56
C THR A 16 13.10 -8.39 -26.92
N PHE A 17 12.36 -9.09 -26.05
CA PHE A 17 12.75 -10.40 -25.56
C PHE A 17 11.99 -11.49 -26.33
N ALA A 18 12.65 -12.12 -27.29
CA ALA A 18 12.18 -13.33 -27.95
C ALA A 18 12.72 -14.55 -27.19
N GLY A 19 11.89 -15.12 -26.32
CA GLY A 19 12.15 -16.38 -25.64
C GLY A 19 11.51 -17.54 -26.42
N THR A 20 12.34 -18.51 -26.74
CA THR A 20 12.09 -19.72 -27.53
C THR A 20 10.94 -20.59 -27.02
N GLY A 21 10.17 -21.18 -27.94
CA GLY A 21 9.10 -22.11 -27.64
C GLY A 21 9.58 -23.49 -27.16
N HIS A 22 8.61 -24.28 -26.68
CA HIS A 22 8.42 -25.70 -26.95
C HIS A 22 7.02 -26.11 -26.45
N SER A 23 6.23 -26.73 -27.34
CA SER A 23 4.99 -27.42 -27.01
C SER A 23 5.24 -28.92 -26.95
N HIS A 24 4.97 -29.57 -25.82
CA HIS A 24 4.19 -30.81 -25.76
C HIS A 24 3.90 -31.19 -24.30
N GLY A 25 2.69 -31.69 -24.03
CA GLY A 25 2.34 -32.23 -22.72
C GLY A 25 0.82 -32.34 -22.53
N HIS A 26 0.20 -33.27 -23.25
CA HIS A 26 -1.17 -33.71 -23.00
C HIS A 26 -1.23 -34.41 -21.65
N GLY A 27 -1.99 -33.86 -20.70
CA GLY A 27 -2.17 -34.42 -19.35
C GLY A 27 -3.56 -34.09 -18.83
N HIS A 28 -4.39 -35.11 -18.70
CA HIS A 28 -5.78 -35.03 -18.29
C HIS A 28 -5.95 -34.58 -16.83
N SER A 29 -7.08 -33.92 -16.56
CA SER A 29 -7.92 -34.01 -15.36
C SER A 29 -7.25 -33.92 -13.97
N HIS A 30 -7.47 -32.80 -13.29
CA HIS A 30 -8.55 -32.69 -12.29
C HIS A 30 -8.63 -31.25 -11.77
N GLY A 31 -9.82 -30.68 -11.82
CA GLY A 31 -10.11 -29.38 -11.24
C GLY A 31 -10.00 -29.44 -9.72
N HIS A 32 -8.86 -28.98 -9.19
CA HIS A 32 -8.79 -28.54 -7.80
C HIS A 32 -8.91 -27.03 -7.82
N SER A 33 -10.16 -26.55 -7.69
CA SER A 33 -10.45 -25.16 -7.37
C SER A 33 -9.96 -24.90 -5.95
N HIS A 34 -8.68 -24.61 -5.79
CA HIS A 34 -8.16 -23.99 -4.59
C HIS A 34 -8.73 -22.57 -4.54
N SER A 35 -9.95 -22.45 -4.05
CA SER A 35 -10.45 -21.18 -3.57
C SER A 35 -9.62 -20.83 -2.34
N HIS A 36 -8.45 -20.24 -2.57
CA HIS A 36 -7.63 -19.61 -1.54
C HIS A 36 -8.44 -18.41 -1.04
N LYS A 37 -9.41 -18.68 -0.16
CA LYS A 37 -10.15 -17.66 0.55
C LYS A 37 -9.11 -16.87 1.33
N LYS A 38 -8.68 -15.73 0.76
CA LYS A 38 -7.69 -14.83 1.35
C LYS A 38 -8.15 -14.52 2.78
N VAL A 39 -7.43 -15.07 3.76
CA VAL A 39 -7.80 -14.96 5.16
C VAL A 39 -7.72 -13.48 5.56
N SER A 40 -8.83 -12.94 6.07
CA SER A 40 -8.85 -11.60 6.65
C SER A 40 -8.05 -11.63 7.94
N ILE A 41 -7.15 -10.67 8.13
CA ILE A 41 -6.44 -10.51 9.40
C ILE A 41 -7.38 -9.96 10.48
N SER A 42 -7.03 -10.20 11.74
CA SER A 42 -7.74 -9.65 12.91
C SER A 42 -7.50 -8.15 13.08
N LYS A 43 -8.23 -7.52 14.01
CA LYS A 43 -8.08 -6.11 14.37
C LYS A 43 -6.72 -5.85 15.04
N GLU A 44 -6.28 -6.76 15.89
CA GLU A 44 -4.99 -6.69 16.59
C GLU A 44 -3.86 -6.79 15.57
N LYS A 45 -4.00 -7.69 14.59
CA LYS A 45 -3.00 -7.82 13.54
C LYS A 45 -2.97 -6.61 12.61
N SER A 46 -4.11 -5.98 12.32
CA SER A 46 -4.13 -4.77 11.50
C SER A 46 -3.45 -3.59 12.21
N LYS A 47 -3.57 -3.46 13.53
CA LYS A 47 -2.78 -2.51 14.34
C LYS A 47 -1.27 -2.73 14.19
N GLU A 48 -0.79 -3.96 14.34
CA GLU A 48 0.64 -4.28 14.20
C GLU A 48 1.17 -3.94 12.81
N VAL A 49 0.45 -4.37 11.77
CA VAL A 49 0.82 -4.12 10.37
C VAL A 49 0.76 -2.63 10.04
N GLY A 50 -0.25 -1.92 10.56
CA GLY A 50 -0.34 -0.46 10.44
C GLY A 50 0.85 0.24 11.08
N LYS A 51 1.27 -0.16 12.28
CA LYS A 51 2.45 0.39 12.97
C LYS A 51 3.74 0.11 12.19
N TYR A 52 3.89 -1.11 11.67
CA TYR A 52 5.01 -1.46 10.79
C TYR A 52 5.09 -0.52 9.57
N HIS A 53 3.97 -0.30 8.88
CA HIS A 53 3.95 0.59 7.71
C HIS A 53 4.20 2.06 8.07
N MET A 54 3.69 2.55 9.20
CA MET A 54 4.03 3.89 9.70
C MET A 54 5.55 4.04 9.90
N LEU A 55 6.19 3.09 10.59
CA LEU A 55 7.65 3.11 10.81
C LEU A 55 8.45 2.98 9.51
N ARG A 56 7.97 2.17 8.56
CA ARG A 56 8.58 2.06 7.22
C ARG A 56 8.52 3.40 6.48
N LEU A 57 7.38 4.10 6.52
CA LEU A 57 7.21 5.40 5.87
C LEU A 57 8.10 6.48 6.50
N ILE A 58 8.27 6.45 7.82
CA ILE A 58 9.21 7.32 8.54
C ILE A 58 10.65 7.03 8.09
N SER A 59 11.01 5.75 8.03
CA SER A 59 12.36 5.32 7.66
C SER A 59 12.70 5.68 6.20
N SER A 60 11.70 5.69 5.31
CA SER A 60 11.86 6.13 3.92
C SER A 60 11.73 7.65 3.73
N GLY A 61 11.61 8.44 4.81
CA GLY A 61 11.47 9.90 4.75
C GLY A 61 10.16 10.40 4.13
N LYS A 62 9.16 9.53 3.95
CA LYS A 62 7.86 9.90 3.35
C LYS A 62 6.95 10.62 4.32
N ILE A 63 7.11 10.36 5.62
CA ILE A 63 6.43 11.08 6.70
C ILE A 63 7.45 11.47 7.77
N ASP A 64 7.14 12.54 8.49
CA ASP A 64 8.06 13.12 9.46
C ASP A 64 8.36 12.19 10.66
N LYS A 65 9.55 12.32 11.24
CA LYS A 65 10.00 11.49 12.36
C LYS A 65 9.17 11.67 13.64
N SER A 66 8.46 12.80 13.80
CA SER A 66 7.52 13.03 14.91
C SER A 66 6.48 11.92 15.04
N TRP A 67 6.10 11.26 13.94
CA TRP A 67 5.13 10.17 13.93
C TRP A 67 5.59 8.90 14.66
N LYS A 68 6.87 8.78 15.06
CA LYS A 68 7.33 7.69 15.92
C LYS A 68 6.64 7.67 17.29
N ALA A 69 6.24 8.84 17.80
CA ALA A 69 5.58 8.99 19.09
C ALA A 69 4.04 8.85 19.02
N ALA A 70 3.49 8.56 17.83
CA ALA A 70 2.05 8.46 17.64
C ALA A 70 1.45 7.30 18.44
N SER A 71 0.31 7.54 19.09
CA SER A 71 -0.46 6.52 19.77
C SER A 71 -1.46 5.88 18.82
N TYR A 72 -1.71 4.59 19.03
CA TYR A 72 -2.78 3.89 18.31
C TYR A 72 -4.15 4.40 18.78
N ASP A 73 -5.05 4.70 17.84
CA ASP A 73 -6.42 5.12 18.09
C ASP A 73 -7.40 3.97 17.85
N THR A 74 -7.56 3.56 16.59
CA THR A 74 -8.54 2.55 16.21
C THR A 74 -8.17 1.81 14.93
N SER A 75 -8.83 0.68 14.70
CA SER A 75 -8.79 -0.10 13.46
C SER A 75 -10.22 -0.49 13.13
N VAL A 76 -10.72 0.00 12.00
CA VAL A 76 -12.09 -0.25 11.55
C VAL A 76 -12.10 -0.70 10.10
N LYS A 77 -13.02 -1.58 9.74
CA LYS A 77 -13.26 -1.91 8.33
C LYS A 77 -14.18 -0.87 7.72
N LYS A 78 -13.80 -0.30 6.59
CA LYS A 78 -14.63 0.64 5.82
C LYS A 78 -14.78 0.17 4.39
N VAL A 79 -15.93 0.49 3.80
CA VAL A 79 -16.24 0.20 2.40
C VAL A 79 -15.95 1.43 1.55
N PHE A 80 -15.11 1.27 0.54
CA PHE A 80 -14.74 2.28 -0.46
C PHE A 80 -15.14 1.74 -1.84
N GLY A 81 -16.32 2.14 -2.32
CA GLY A 81 -16.92 1.56 -3.53
C GLY A 81 -17.17 0.06 -3.36
N LYS A 82 -16.52 -0.77 -4.19
CA LYS A 82 -16.61 -2.24 -4.14
C LYS A 82 -15.56 -2.91 -3.24
N LYS A 83 -14.68 -2.13 -2.58
CA LYS A 83 -13.58 -2.66 -1.77
C LYS A 83 -13.85 -2.45 -0.28
N THR A 84 -13.56 -3.45 0.53
CA THR A 84 -13.51 -3.30 1.99
C THR A 84 -12.06 -3.29 2.45
N GLU A 85 -11.69 -2.27 3.22
CA GLU A 85 -10.33 -2.05 3.69
C GLU A 85 -10.32 -1.82 5.20
N TRP A 86 -9.22 -2.23 5.85
CA TRP A 86 -8.89 -1.77 7.18
C TRP A 86 -8.41 -0.33 7.12
N VAL A 87 -8.94 0.52 7.98
CA VAL A 87 -8.44 1.87 8.26
C VAL A 87 -7.89 1.85 9.68
N VAL A 88 -6.57 1.90 9.77
CA VAL A 88 -5.82 1.94 11.04
C VAL A 88 -5.44 3.38 11.31
N THR A 89 -5.86 3.92 12.45
CA THR A 89 -5.67 5.32 12.80
C THR A 89 -4.65 5.46 13.92
N PHE A 90 -3.72 6.39 13.75
CA PHE A 90 -2.76 6.81 14.77
C PHE A 90 -2.93 8.30 15.05
N ASN A 91 -2.82 8.69 16.32
CA ASN A 91 -2.91 10.07 16.78
C ASN A 91 -1.53 10.59 17.18
N ASN A 92 -1.23 11.81 16.77
CA ASN A 92 -0.03 12.54 17.19
C ASN A 92 -0.38 14.03 17.33
N GLU A 93 -0.49 14.53 18.56
CA GLU A 93 -0.77 15.95 18.83
C GLU A 93 0.31 16.89 18.28
N LYS A 94 1.54 16.38 18.11
CA LYS A 94 2.69 17.10 17.55
C LYS A 94 2.92 16.77 16.07
N GLY A 95 1.94 16.13 15.40
CA GLY A 95 2.05 15.67 14.03
C GLY A 95 2.17 16.82 13.03
N VAL A 96 3.18 16.74 12.17
CA VAL A 96 3.33 17.65 11.02
C VAL A 96 2.37 17.17 9.91
N LYS A 97 1.60 18.10 9.32
CA LYS A 97 0.53 17.86 8.31
C LYS A 97 -0.76 17.21 8.83
N GLY A 98 -0.99 17.24 10.15
CA GLY A 98 -2.25 16.80 10.75
C GLY A 98 -2.02 16.03 12.05
N LYS A 99 -3.11 15.87 12.83
CA LYS A 99 -3.06 15.16 14.11
C LYS A 99 -3.37 13.67 14.00
N LYS A 100 -3.96 13.23 12.89
CA LYS A 100 -4.26 11.82 12.62
C LYS A 100 -3.58 11.33 11.35
N LEU A 101 -3.02 10.14 11.43
CA LEU A 101 -2.52 9.36 10.29
C LEU A 101 -3.41 8.13 10.10
N TYR A 102 -3.92 7.97 8.90
CA TYR A 102 -4.68 6.79 8.47
C TYR A 102 -3.79 5.90 7.62
N ILE A 103 -3.69 4.64 7.98
CA ILE A 103 -3.06 3.59 7.18
C ILE A 103 -4.17 2.69 6.64
N PHE A 104 -4.28 2.60 5.32
CA PHE A 104 -5.25 1.78 4.61
C PHE A 104 -4.61 0.45 4.25
N LEU A 105 -5.26 -0.66 4.64
CA LEU A 105 -4.81 -2.01 4.33
C LEU A 105 -5.94 -2.81 3.68
N LYS A 106 -5.61 -3.73 2.78
CA LYS A 106 -6.54 -4.78 2.37
C LYS A 106 -6.94 -5.62 3.59
N LEU A 107 -8.04 -6.36 3.51
CA LEU A 107 -8.44 -7.31 4.56
C LEU A 107 -7.34 -8.33 4.91
N THR A 108 -6.43 -8.62 3.98
CA THR A 108 -5.27 -9.50 4.21
C THR A 108 -4.06 -8.81 4.85
N GLY A 109 -4.15 -7.53 5.18
CA GLY A 109 -3.04 -6.74 5.73
C GLY A 109 -2.11 -6.09 4.70
N ALA A 110 -2.32 -6.30 3.41
CA ALA A 110 -1.46 -5.66 2.40
C ALA A 110 -1.69 -4.14 2.39
N PHE A 111 -0.60 -3.36 2.39
CA PHE A 111 -0.65 -1.90 2.33
C PHE A 111 -1.36 -1.40 1.07
N VAL A 112 -2.21 -0.39 1.23
CA VAL A 112 -2.90 0.31 0.15
C VAL A 112 -2.40 1.75 0.07
N ALA A 113 -2.57 2.51 1.15
CA ALA A 113 -2.24 3.93 1.18
C ALA A 113 -2.01 4.43 2.62
N ALA A 114 -1.50 5.65 2.73
CA ALA A 114 -1.41 6.40 3.98
C ALA A 114 -1.87 7.83 3.74
N ASN A 115 -2.66 8.42 4.66
CA ASN A 115 -3.13 9.80 4.52
C ASN A 115 -3.28 10.50 5.89
N PHE A 116 -3.17 11.82 5.91
CA PHE A 116 -3.36 12.64 7.11
C PHE A 116 -4.73 13.33 7.12
N THR A 117 -5.19 13.76 8.30
CA THR A 117 -6.27 14.77 8.38
C THR A 117 -5.73 16.16 8.09
N GLY A 118 -6.23 16.83 7.06
CA GLY A 118 -5.95 18.26 6.80
C GLY A 118 -5.87 18.58 5.32
N LYS A 119 -6.35 19.78 4.94
CA LYS A 119 -6.50 20.30 3.57
C LYS A 119 -5.19 20.36 2.79
#